data_AF-A0A9P3HL40-F1
#
_entry.id   AF-A0A9P3HL40-F1
#
_cell.length_a   1.000
_cell.length_b   1.000
_cell.length_c   1.000
_cell.angle_alpha   90.00
_cell.angle_beta   90.00
_cell.angle_gamma   90.00
#
_symmetry.space_group_name_H-M   'P 1'
#
loop_
_entity.id
_entity.type
_entity.pdbx_description
1 polymer ?
#
loop_
_entity_poly.entity_id
_entity_poly.type
_entity_poly.pdbx_seq_one_letter_code
_entity_poly.pdbx_strand_id
1 'polypeptide(L)'
;MKDPSFPSPDLATGYARARPRRRLIQTAVLAVLSAMLIQFTLSPTSKASYFWSNVKNLHRPLQYHGQHIRSNFFEGWYFKIVKPGLTKDDPTIGMALIPGIYRPPSPRSPLSEPSQNGGVDKGEDSRAHAFVMILGLPGTQKSAYYRFPIKEFVDLGSQEPGQERAFRVRIGQSVFAHDGIVLNLPKDRFEQVPEEELEAFYTEASQQYERQYRATVEDDHPVSDFRAMFPSQKDLKALASLEPFAVKGQFRFSAGLQTPLPTSRLYPSIMGFTAYLPFLECNHGVASLHHPIEDGLISVVTASGAITESVFDGGVGYTEKDWGINFPSTWIWGQTNIFEKAPGSSLLLSVASIPVLGPDVSEWVSTHLPILSSLTNVPGLLLVYYHASTKTMYNFSSYIFAARLENLKVTMDIERRLQTVSFTAVTKDPQNGQETVALQVQMTREIGTGVPLRAPSRSQRRMATAVEETIIANTKMKLWRMGSGEIIVEDEGQGSGLEVVGDIGWLERRFLVSSL
;
A
#
# COMPACT_ATOMS: atom_id res chain seq x y z
N MET A 1 -14.44 36.97 1.05
CA MET A 1 -15.15 35.76 0.61
C MET A 1 -14.95 35.63 -0.89
N LYS A 2 -14.01 34.77 -1.30
CA LYS A 2 -13.83 34.30 -2.67
C LYS A 2 -13.74 32.78 -2.55
N ASP A 3 -14.67 32.13 -3.24
CA ASP A 3 -14.86 30.69 -3.34
C ASP A 3 -13.70 30.07 -4.17
N PRO A 4 -12.99 29.01 -3.70
CA PRO A 4 -11.95 28.36 -4.48
C PRO A 4 -12.56 27.27 -5.36
N SER A 5 -13.24 27.67 -6.44
CA SER A 5 -13.69 26.79 -7.51
C SER A 5 -12.52 26.41 -8.43
N PHE A 6 -12.47 25.14 -8.85
CA PHE A 6 -11.52 24.57 -9.81
C PHE A 6 -11.26 25.47 -11.05
N PRO A 7 -10.02 25.58 -11.56
CA PRO A 7 -9.77 26.21 -12.85
C PRO A 7 -10.35 25.36 -14.00
N SER A 8 -11.03 26.02 -14.94
CA SER A 8 -11.65 25.42 -16.13
C SER A 8 -10.60 24.90 -17.13
N PRO A 9 -10.81 23.72 -17.75
CA PRO A 9 -9.98 23.28 -18.85
C PRO A 9 -10.54 23.79 -20.18
N ASP A 10 -9.81 24.69 -20.85
CA ASP A 10 -10.04 24.98 -22.27
C ASP A 10 -9.52 23.81 -23.12
N LEU A 11 -10.40 23.28 -23.98
CA LEU A 11 -10.17 22.18 -24.91
C LEU A 11 -10.19 22.69 -26.36
N ALA A 12 -9.49 21.93 -27.22
CA ALA A 12 -9.48 21.89 -28.70
C ALA A 12 -8.18 22.48 -29.30
N THR A 13 -7.35 21.79 -30.09
CA THR A 13 -7.54 20.66 -31.03
C THR A 13 -6.18 20.04 -31.37
N GLY A 14 -6.14 18.78 -31.86
CA GLY A 14 -4.97 18.25 -32.58
C GLY A 14 -4.69 16.74 -32.45
N TYR A 15 -5.63 15.85 -32.75
CA TYR A 15 -5.34 14.41 -32.85
C TYR A 15 -4.62 14.09 -34.18
N ALA A 16 -3.29 14.20 -34.20
CA ALA A 16 -2.47 13.58 -35.23
C ALA A 16 -2.30 12.08 -34.92
N ARG A 17 -2.73 11.21 -35.85
CA ARG A 17 -2.47 9.76 -35.80
C ARG A 17 -0.97 9.49 -35.94
N ALA A 18 -0.24 9.40 -34.83
CA ALA A 18 1.11 8.85 -34.83
C ALA A 18 1.07 7.31 -34.76
N ARG A 19 1.47 6.63 -35.84
CA ARG A 19 2.04 5.27 -35.78
C ARG A 19 3.56 5.44 -35.98
N PRO A 20 4.39 4.94 -35.06
CA PRO A 20 4.71 3.51 -35.06
C PRO A 20 4.95 2.91 -33.65
N ARG A 21 3.92 2.29 -33.03
CA ARG A 21 4.02 1.65 -31.69
C ARG A 21 4.31 0.14 -31.66
N ARG A 22 4.20 -0.56 -32.80
CA ARG A 22 4.32 -2.05 -32.83
C ARG A 22 5.74 -2.56 -32.54
N ARG A 23 6.78 -1.86 -33.00
CA ARG A 23 8.18 -2.24 -32.77
C ARG A 23 8.60 -2.05 -31.31
N LEU A 24 8.18 -0.96 -30.67
CA LEU A 24 8.49 -0.69 -29.25
C LEU A 24 7.90 -1.75 -28.31
N ILE A 25 6.66 -2.19 -28.58
CA ILE A 25 6.01 -3.25 -27.79
C ILE A 25 6.72 -4.60 -28.00
N GLN A 26 7.09 -4.94 -29.24
CA GLN A 26 7.87 -6.14 -29.52
C GLN A 26 9.24 -6.12 -28.83
N THR A 27 9.93 -4.97 -28.83
CA THR A 27 11.21 -4.79 -28.13
C THR A 27 11.04 -4.89 -26.62
N ALA A 28 9.99 -4.30 -26.04
CA ALA A 28 9.69 -4.40 -24.61
C ALA A 28 9.36 -5.83 -24.19
N VAL A 29 8.54 -6.55 -24.98
CA VAL A 29 8.21 -7.96 -24.75
C VAL A 29 9.47 -8.84 -24.87
N LEU A 30 10.29 -8.62 -25.89
CA LEU A 30 11.57 -9.33 -26.05
C LEU A 30 12.54 -9.02 -24.90
N ALA A 31 12.60 -7.78 -24.42
CA ALA A 31 13.42 -7.40 -23.27
C ALA A 31 12.93 -8.07 -21.98
N VAL A 32 11.62 -8.13 -21.74
CA VAL A 32 11.04 -8.85 -20.60
C VAL A 32 11.29 -10.35 -20.71
N LEU A 33 11.10 -10.96 -21.89
CA LEU A 33 11.38 -12.38 -22.11
C LEU A 33 12.88 -12.71 -21.96
N SER A 34 13.76 -11.81 -22.41
CA SER A 34 15.21 -11.95 -22.26
C SER A 34 15.62 -11.80 -20.79
N ALA A 35 15.04 -10.83 -20.07
CA ALA A 35 15.24 -10.68 -18.63
C ALA A 35 14.71 -11.91 -17.85
N MET A 36 13.57 -12.47 -18.25
CA MET A 36 13.05 -13.73 -17.70
C MET A 36 14.02 -14.88 -17.90
N LEU A 37 14.57 -15.04 -19.11
CA LEU A 37 15.53 -16.08 -19.42
C LEU A 37 16.83 -15.92 -18.61
N ILE A 38 17.39 -14.71 -18.58
CA ILE A 38 18.60 -14.37 -17.82
C ILE A 38 18.39 -14.65 -16.32
N GLN A 39 17.26 -14.23 -15.75
CA GLN A 39 16.99 -14.45 -14.33
C GLN A 39 16.78 -15.92 -13.97
N PHE A 40 16.10 -16.68 -14.84
CA PHE A 40 15.89 -18.11 -14.63
C PHE A 40 17.23 -18.87 -14.63
N THR A 41 18.19 -18.46 -15.47
CA THR A 41 19.53 -19.05 -15.52
C THR A 41 20.42 -18.69 -14.33
N LEU A 42 20.23 -17.52 -13.71
CA LEU A 42 21.15 -16.99 -12.68
C LEU A 42 20.69 -17.20 -11.22
N SER A 43 19.46 -17.68 -10.95
CA SER A 43 18.95 -17.75 -9.56
C SER A 43 17.97 -18.91 -9.27
N PRO A 44 18.43 -20.18 -9.31
CA PRO A 44 17.53 -21.32 -9.50
C PRO A 44 16.80 -21.82 -8.24
N THR A 45 17.36 -21.72 -7.03
CA THR A 45 16.91 -22.56 -5.91
C THR A 45 15.97 -21.88 -4.91
N SER A 46 16.15 -20.59 -4.60
CA SER A 46 15.24 -19.86 -3.70
C SER A 46 13.95 -19.42 -4.40
N LYS A 47 14.05 -19.02 -5.68
CA LYS A 47 12.94 -18.47 -6.47
C LYS A 47 11.93 -19.50 -6.96
N ALA A 48 12.31 -20.78 -7.04
CA ALA A 48 11.38 -21.84 -7.43
C ALA A 48 10.16 -21.90 -6.48
N SER A 49 10.39 -21.79 -5.16
CA SER A 49 9.31 -21.80 -4.16
C SER A 49 8.33 -20.64 -4.33
N TYR A 50 8.83 -19.44 -4.66
CA TYR A 50 8.02 -18.25 -4.98
C TYR A 50 7.20 -18.47 -6.25
N PHE A 51 7.87 -18.92 -7.31
CA PHE A 51 7.22 -19.20 -8.59
C PHE A 51 6.07 -20.19 -8.43
N TRP A 52 6.33 -21.35 -7.83
CA TRP A 52 5.30 -22.38 -7.63
C TRP A 52 4.15 -21.89 -6.73
N SER A 53 4.46 -21.09 -5.71
CA SER A 53 3.44 -20.50 -4.85
C SER A 53 2.54 -19.51 -5.62
N ASN A 54 3.13 -18.57 -6.36
CA ASN A 54 2.38 -17.60 -7.16
C ASN A 54 1.54 -18.29 -8.25
N VAL A 55 2.07 -19.34 -8.89
CA VAL A 55 1.32 -20.12 -9.88
C VAL A 55 0.15 -20.86 -9.22
N LYS A 56 0.37 -21.52 -8.08
CA LYS A 56 -0.67 -22.24 -7.33
C LYS A 56 -1.81 -21.32 -6.90
N ASN A 57 -1.47 -20.11 -6.44
CA ASN A 57 -2.41 -19.16 -5.86
C ASN A 57 -2.78 -18.01 -6.82
N LEU A 58 -2.49 -18.14 -8.11
CA LEU A 58 -2.66 -17.07 -9.09
C LEU A 58 -4.07 -16.45 -9.09
N HIS A 59 -5.10 -17.29 -9.03
CA HIS A 59 -6.51 -16.87 -8.95
C HIS A 59 -7.04 -16.75 -7.52
N ARG A 60 -6.16 -16.90 -6.53
CA ARG A 60 -6.46 -16.88 -5.10
C ARG A 60 -5.49 -15.94 -4.39
N PRO A 61 -5.42 -14.66 -4.81
CA PRO A 61 -4.40 -13.72 -4.32
C PRO A 61 -4.46 -13.53 -2.81
N LEU A 62 -5.59 -13.82 -2.16
CA LEU A 62 -5.77 -13.68 -0.72
C LEU A 62 -5.30 -14.88 0.11
N GLN A 63 -5.04 -16.04 -0.51
CA GLN A 63 -4.51 -17.20 0.21
C GLN A 63 -3.08 -16.98 0.67
N TYR A 64 -2.64 -17.75 1.66
CA TYR A 64 -1.26 -17.73 2.13
C TYR A 64 -0.30 -18.28 1.05
N HIS A 65 0.70 -17.49 0.68
CA HIS A 65 1.71 -17.86 -0.34
C HIS A 65 3.00 -18.42 0.30
N GLY A 66 3.22 -18.22 1.59
CA GLY A 66 4.47 -18.63 2.24
C GLY A 66 4.61 -20.12 2.60
N GLN A 67 3.66 -21.00 2.25
CA GLN A 67 3.61 -22.40 2.75
C GLN A 67 4.94 -23.17 2.57
N HIS A 68 5.62 -22.97 1.44
CA HIS A 68 6.88 -23.64 1.11
C HIS A 68 8.10 -22.71 1.12
N ILE A 69 7.93 -21.46 1.57
CA ILE A 69 8.98 -20.43 1.55
C ILE A 69 9.56 -20.30 2.96
N ARG A 70 10.87 -20.53 3.10
CA ARG A 70 11.54 -20.63 4.41
C ARG A 70 12.35 -19.40 4.82
N SER A 71 12.67 -18.51 3.89
CA SER A 71 13.48 -17.31 4.13
C SER A 71 13.18 -16.22 3.11
N ASN A 72 13.58 -14.99 3.45
CA ASN A 72 13.50 -13.80 2.61
C ASN A 72 12.07 -13.45 2.16
N PHE A 73 11.08 -13.69 3.03
CA PHE A 73 9.67 -13.66 2.70
C PHE A 73 8.90 -12.76 3.65
N PHE A 74 7.98 -11.97 3.11
CA PHE A 74 6.94 -11.33 3.89
C PHE A 74 5.59 -11.57 3.23
N GLU A 75 4.55 -11.57 4.05
CA GLU A 75 3.17 -11.57 3.61
C GLU A 75 2.30 -10.91 4.68
N GLY A 76 1.42 -9.99 4.26
CA GLY A 76 0.54 -9.26 5.15
C GLY A 76 -0.77 -8.91 4.46
N TRP A 77 -1.87 -8.99 5.22
CA TRP A 77 -3.21 -8.62 4.75
C TRP A 77 -3.57 -7.29 5.39
N TYR A 78 -4.04 -6.33 4.61
CA TYR A 78 -4.43 -5.01 5.10
C TYR A 78 -5.96 -4.92 5.12
N PHE A 79 -6.52 -4.90 6.32
CA PHE A 79 -7.95 -4.66 6.55
C PHE A 79 -8.14 -3.23 7.01
N LYS A 80 -8.62 -2.38 6.11
CA LYS A 80 -8.99 -1.02 6.45
C LYS A 80 -10.45 -0.95 6.80
N ILE A 81 -10.74 -0.27 7.89
CA ILE A 81 -12.08 -0.07 8.42
C ILE A 81 -12.22 1.43 8.71
N VAL A 82 -13.27 2.04 8.18
CA VAL A 82 -13.53 3.46 8.37
C VAL A 82 -14.99 3.66 8.71
N LYS A 83 -15.26 4.48 9.72
CA LYS A 83 -16.60 4.92 10.07
C LYS A 83 -16.69 6.43 9.83
N PRO A 84 -17.60 6.90 8.96
CA PRO A 84 -17.79 8.32 8.74
C PRO A 84 -18.32 8.97 10.02
N GLY A 85 -17.82 10.17 10.30
CA GLY A 85 -18.32 10.98 11.39
C GLY A 85 -19.69 11.56 11.06
N LEU A 86 -20.62 11.59 12.03
CA LEU A 86 -21.97 12.11 11.82
C LEU A 86 -22.11 13.59 12.21
N THR A 87 -21.22 14.10 13.06
CA THR A 87 -21.26 15.48 13.58
C THR A 87 -19.86 16.05 13.69
N LYS A 88 -19.73 17.36 13.98
CA LYS A 88 -18.42 17.96 14.26
C LYS A 88 -17.75 17.36 15.50
N ASP A 89 -18.54 16.87 16.45
CA ASP A 89 -18.06 16.27 17.70
C ASP A 89 -17.87 14.75 17.61
N ASP A 90 -18.24 14.15 16.47
CA ASP A 90 -18.05 12.74 16.12
C ASP A 90 -17.28 12.68 14.78
N PRO A 91 -15.95 12.85 14.81
CA PRO A 91 -15.15 12.88 13.60
C PRO A 91 -15.09 11.50 12.94
N THR A 92 -14.81 11.48 11.64
CA THR A 92 -14.48 10.23 10.94
C THR A 92 -13.33 9.53 11.66
N ILE A 93 -13.51 8.24 11.93
CA ILE A 93 -12.49 7.38 12.52
C ILE A 93 -12.10 6.31 11.52
N GLY A 94 -10.81 5.98 11.48
CA GLY A 94 -10.24 4.99 10.58
C GLY A 94 -9.27 4.10 11.34
N MET A 95 -9.19 2.85 10.92
CA MET A 95 -8.33 1.84 11.49
C MET A 95 -7.81 0.92 10.39
N ALA A 96 -6.58 0.44 10.55
CA ALA A 96 -6.02 -0.65 9.75
C ALA A 96 -5.60 -1.80 10.66
N LEU A 97 -6.02 -3.03 10.32
CA LEU A 97 -5.59 -4.27 10.97
C LEU A 97 -4.76 -5.08 9.99
N ILE A 98 -3.52 -5.37 10.36
CA ILE A 98 -2.54 -5.99 9.47
C ILE A 98 -1.94 -7.25 10.10
N PRO A 99 -2.61 -8.42 9.98
CA PRO A 99 -1.96 -9.69 10.26
C PRO A 99 -0.91 -10.00 9.21
N GLY A 100 0.18 -10.65 9.60
CA GLY A 100 1.20 -11.06 8.66
C GLY A 100 2.27 -11.97 9.22
N ILE A 101 3.24 -12.28 8.38
CA ILE A 101 4.38 -13.14 8.67
C ILE A 101 5.62 -12.62 7.96
N TYR A 102 6.74 -12.64 8.67
CA TYR A 102 8.04 -12.24 8.16
C TYR A 102 9.08 -13.34 8.40
N ARG A 103 9.89 -13.60 7.37
CA ARG A 103 11.04 -14.50 7.40
C ARG A 103 12.26 -13.75 6.85
N PRO A 104 13.32 -13.56 7.65
CA PRO A 104 14.52 -12.86 7.20
C PRO A 104 15.26 -13.61 6.09
N PRO A 105 16.15 -12.94 5.35
CA PRO A 105 17.05 -13.60 4.39
C PRO A 105 17.93 -14.66 5.07
N SER A 106 18.31 -15.72 4.34
CA SER A 106 19.17 -16.79 4.88
C SER A 106 20.55 -16.25 5.29
N PRO A 107 21.14 -16.71 6.42
CA PRO A 107 22.48 -16.32 6.85
C PRO A 107 23.61 -16.63 5.86
N ARG A 108 23.39 -17.57 4.93
CA ARG A 108 24.35 -17.96 3.88
C ARG A 108 24.20 -17.17 2.57
N SER A 109 23.39 -16.12 2.55
CA SER A 109 23.32 -15.22 1.40
C SER A 109 24.71 -14.58 1.18
N PRO A 110 25.25 -14.49 -0.06
CA PRO A 110 26.54 -13.86 -0.34
C PRO A 110 26.63 -12.38 0.09
N LEU A 111 25.50 -11.80 0.52
CA LEU A 111 25.35 -10.48 1.12
C LEU A 111 25.60 -10.48 2.65
N SER A 112 25.95 -11.59 3.29
CA SER A 112 26.24 -11.63 4.73
C SER A 112 27.55 -10.93 5.05
N GLU A 113 27.50 -9.73 5.64
CA GLU A 113 28.65 -9.24 6.40
C GLU A 113 28.90 -10.15 7.61
N PRO A 114 30.17 -10.41 7.98
CA PRO A 114 30.48 -11.12 9.20
C PRO A 114 29.95 -10.32 10.40
N SER A 115 29.14 -10.99 11.24
CA SER A 115 28.74 -10.44 12.54
C SER A 115 29.99 -10.01 13.32
N GLN A 116 30.14 -8.70 13.59
CA GLN A 116 31.20 -8.20 14.46
C GLN A 116 30.96 -8.48 15.95
N ASN A 117 29.82 -9.06 16.33
CA ASN A 117 29.57 -9.45 17.71
C ASN A 117 29.41 -10.96 17.82
N GLY A 118 30.43 -11.62 18.39
CA GLY A 118 30.48 -13.05 18.70
C GLY A 118 29.51 -13.48 19.80
N GLY A 119 28.22 -13.16 19.66
CA GLY A 119 27.15 -13.68 20.49
C GLY A 119 26.66 -15.03 19.93
N VAL A 120 26.71 -16.06 20.77
CA VAL A 120 26.22 -17.41 20.46
C VAL A 120 24.74 -17.37 20.07
N ASP A 121 24.45 -17.78 18.84
CA ASP A 121 23.11 -17.92 18.27
C ASP A 121 22.32 -19.01 19.05
N LYS A 122 21.46 -18.59 19.98
CA LYS A 122 20.54 -19.47 20.71
C LYS A 122 19.11 -19.16 20.29
N GLY A 123 18.50 -20.09 19.54
CA GLY A 123 17.06 -20.13 19.23
C GLY A 123 16.77 -19.86 17.75
N GLU A 124 15.66 -20.40 17.23
CA GLU A 124 15.04 -19.99 15.95
C GLU A 124 15.31 -18.50 15.67
N ASP A 125 15.87 -18.16 14.49
CA ASP A 125 16.24 -16.79 14.08
C ASP A 125 15.23 -15.79 14.66
N SER A 126 15.62 -15.05 15.70
CA SER A 126 14.72 -14.26 16.56
C SER A 126 13.97 -13.16 15.80
N ARG A 127 14.35 -12.95 14.53
CA ARG A 127 13.76 -12.04 13.57
C ARG A 127 12.61 -12.66 12.77
N ALA A 128 12.52 -13.98 12.62
CA ALA A 128 11.39 -14.64 11.99
C ALA A 128 10.20 -14.65 12.95
N HIS A 129 9.07 -14.07 12.56
CA HIS A 129 7.89 -14.00 13.41
C HIS A 129 6.62 -13.80 12.58
N ALA A 130 5.50 -14.18 13.17
CA ALA A 130 4.20 -13.68 12.76
C ALA A 130 3.87 -12.41 13.54
N PHE A 131 3.01 -11.56 12.99
CA PHE A 131 2.66 -10.30 13.62
C PHE A 131 1.21 -9.92 13.39
N VAL A 132 0.72 -9.04 14.25
CA VAL A 132 -0.49 -8.25 14.02
C VAL A 132 -0.13 -6.79 14.27
N MET A 133 -0.22 -5.96 13.23
CA MET A 133 -0.12 -4.50 13.37
C MET A 133 -1.51 -3.90 13.44
N ILE A 134 -1.67 -2.86 14.25
CA ILE A 134 -2.89 -2.08 14.31
C ILE A 134 -2.52 -0.61 14.19
N LEU A 135 -3.22 0.11 13.34
CA LEU A 135 -3.15 1.57 13.23
C LEU A 135 -4.55 2.13 13.49
N GLY A 136 -4.65 3.30 14.14
CA GLY A 136 -5.92 3.97 14.43
C GLY A 136 -6.62 3.45 15.68
N LEU A 137 -5.84 2.97 16.66
CA LEU A 137 -6.39 2.53 17.95
C LEU A 137 -7.05 3.69 18.73
N PRO A 138 -8.09 3.41 19.55
CA PRO A 138 -8.66 4.39 20.45
C PRO A 138 -7.69 4.77 21.57
N GLY A 139 -7.84 5.99 22.09
CA GLY A 139 -7.02 6.49 23.20
C GLY A 139 -5.70 7.11 22.74
N THR A 140 -4.69 7.03 23.62
CA THR A 140 -3.35 7.62 23.39
C THR A 140 -2.47 6.72 22.52
N GLN A 141 -2.71 5.42 22.53
CA GLN A 141 -2.05 4.46 21.64
C GLN A 141 -2.67 4.61 20.25
N LYS A 142 -1.93 5.17 19.29
CA LYS A 142 -2.42 5.28 17.91
C LYS A 142 -2.05 4.08 17.04
N SER A 143 -1.05 3.31 17.45
CA SER A 143 -0.67 2.04 16.82
C SER A 143 -0.13 1.04 17.81
N ALA A 144 -0.08 -0.21 17.37
CA ALA A 144 0.52 -1.32 18.10
C ALA A 144 1.15 -2.33 17.13
N TYR A 145 2.19 -3.02 17.59
CA TYR A 145 2.81 -4.14 16.90
C TYR A 145 2.90 -5.32 17.85
N TYR A 146 2.24 -6.42 17.53
CA TYR A 146 2.26 -7.64 18.35
C TYR A 146 3.05 -8.74 17.64
N ARG A 147 4.03 -9.35 18.31
CA ARG A 147 4.88 -10.41 17.76
C ARG A 147 4.53 -11.78 18.30
N PHE A 148 4.45 -12.74 17.39
CA PHE A 148 4.16 -14.13 17.69
C PHE A 148 5.24 -15.04 17.07
N PRO A 149 5.64 -16.12 17.76
CA PRO A 149 6.42 -17.19 17.15
C PRO A 149 5.75 -17.69 15.86
N ILE A 150 6.54 -18.05 14.85
CA ILE A 150 6.03 -18.54 13.55
C ILE A 150 5.06 -19.73 13.71
N LYS A 151 5.30 -20.61 14.70
CA LYS A 151 4.42 -21.76 15.00
C LYS A 151 3.00 -21.38 15.44
N GLU A 152 2.78 -20.14 15.86
CA GLU A 152 1.46 -19.61 16.22
C GLU A 152 0.71 -19.01 15.02
N PHE A 153 1.36 -18.91 13.85
CA PHE A 153 0.71 -18.62 12.58
C PHE A 153 0.19 -19.92 11.95
N VAL A 154 -1.13 -20.00 11.79
CA VAL A 154 -1.79 -21.17 11.20
C VAL A 154 -2.69 -20.69 10.07
N ASP A 155 -2.42 -21.20 8.89
CA ASP A 155 -3.29 -21.05 7.73
C ASP A 155 -4.40 -22.11 7.81
N LEU A 156 -5.62 -21.64 8.05
CA LEU A 156 -6.81 -22.47 8.24
C LEU A 156 -7.59 -22.66 6.93
N GLY A 157 -7.41 -21.78 5.94
CA GLY A 157 -8.29 -21.66 4.78
C GLY A 157 -7.69 -22.14 3.46
N SER A 158 -6.36 -22.23 3.32
CA SER A 158 -5.77 -22.61 2.01
C SER A 158 -5.95 -24.07 1.62
N GLN A 159 -6.45 -24.92 2.51
CA GLN A 159 -6.49 -26.38 2.31
C GLN A 159 -7.90 -26.98 2.18
N GLU A 160 -8.98 -26.20 2.31
CA GLU A 160 -10.33 -26.73 2.17
C GLU A 160 -10.81 -26.72 0.71
N PRO A 161 -11.17 -27.89 0.13
CA PRO A 161 -11.77 -27.96 -1.20
C PRO A 161 -13.08 -27.17 -1.28
N GLY A 162 -13.27 -26.36 -2.34
CA GLY A 162 -14.48 -25.54 -2.53
C GLY A 162 -14.49 -24.19 -1.81
N GLN A 163 -13.43 -23.87 -1.05
CA GLN A 163 -13.28 -22.63 -0.28
C GLN A 163 -12.23 -21.69 -0.91
N GLU A 164 -12.19 -21.62 -2.25
CA GLU A 164 -11.17 -20.87 -3.00
C GLU A 164 -11.05 -19.37 -2.65
N ARG A 165 -12.13 -18.79 -2.11
CA ARG A 165 -12.18 -17.39 -1.66
C ARG A 165 -12.07 -17.22 -0.14
N ALA A 166 -12.14 -18.30 0.64
CA ALA A 166 -12.20 -18.23 2.10
C ALA A 166 -10.79 -18.19 2.70
N PHE A 167 -10.07 -17.10 2.44
CA PHE A 167 -8.89 -16.78 3.23
C PHE A 167 -9.27 -16.84 4.73
N ARG A 168 -8.45 -17.57 5.49
CA ARG A 168 -8.57 -17.66 6.94
C ARG A 168 -7.21 -18.01 7.55
N VAL A 169 -6.70 -17.14 8.42
CA VAL A 169 -5.48 -17.36 9.19
C VAL A 169 -5.74 -17.11 10.65
N ARG A 170 -4.99 -17.80 11.49
CA ARG A 170 -4.95 -17.59 12.93
C ARG A 170 -3.54 -17.21 13.33
N ILE A 171 -3.41 -16.16 14.14
CA ILE A 171 -2.16 -15.73 14.76
C ILE A 171 -2.38 -15.66 16.26
N GLY A 172 -1.77 -16.58 17.00
CA GLY A 172 -2.06 -16.78 18.41
C GLY A 172 -3.54 -17.14 18.62
N GLN A 173 -4.28 -16.27 19.33
CA GLN A 173 -5.72 -16.41 19.58
C GLN A 173 -6.59 -15.55 18.65
N SER A 174 -5.99 -14.74 17.77
CA SER A 174 -6.71 -13.91 16.81
C SER A 174 -6.97 -14.66 15.51
N VAL A 175 -8.15 -14.49 14.93
CA VAL A 175 -8.55 -15.07 13.63
C VAL A 175 -8.86 -13.95 12.66
N PHE A 176 -8.31 -14.04 11.46
CA PHE A 176 -8.54 -13.13 10.35
C PHE A 176 -9.07 -13.95 9.18
N ALA A 177 -10.22 -13.57 8.66
CA ALA A 177 -10.85 -14.26 7.56
C ALA A 177 -11.35 -13.26 6.54
N HIS A 178 -11.70 -13.77 5.36
CA HIS A 178 -12.29 -12.97 4.30
C HIS A 178 -13.62 -12.32 4.70
N ASP A 179 -14.32 -12.83 5.72
CA ASP A 179 -15.67 -12.44 6.15
C ASP A 179 -15.75 -11.89 7.58
N GLY A 180 -14.61 -11.78 8.27
CA GLY A 180 -14.56 -11.23 9.61
C GLY A 180 -13.22 -11.36 10.31
N ILE A 181 -13.11 -10.69 11.45
CA ILE A 181 -11.94 -10.68 12.32
C ILE A 181 -12.39 -10.86 13.76
N VAL A 182 -11.67 -11.70 14.50
CA VAL A 182 -11.73 -11.79 15.96
C VAL A 182 -10.33 -11.53 16.49
N LEU A 183 -10.16 -10.47 17.27
CA LEU A 183 -8.89 -10.07 17.85
C LEU A 183 -8.83 -10.43 19.32
N ASN A 184 -7.73 -11.08 19.70
CA ASN A 184 -7.34 -11.29 21.08
C ASN A 184 -5.82 -11.24 21.16
N LEU A 185 -5.30 -10.03 21.34
CA LEU A 185 -3.87 -9.71 21.37
C LEU A 185 -3.46 -9.45 22.82
N PRO A 186 -2.70 -10.36 23.44
CA PRO A 186 -2.33 -10.23 24.84
C PRO A 186 -1.12 -9.29 25.01
N LYS A 187 -1.05 -8.62 26.17
CA LYS A 187 -0.02 -7.60 26.45
C LYS A 187 1.41 -8.12 26.40
N ASP A 188 1.66 -9.40 26.71
CA ASP A 188 2.99 -10.01 26.68
C ASP A 188 3.54 -10.21 25.26
N ARG A 189 2.69 -10.03 24.24
CA ARG A 189 3.06 -10.08 22.82
C ARG A 189 3.30 -8.69 22.23
N PHE A 190 2.97 -7.62 22.96
CA PHE A 190 3.19 -6.24 22.52
C PHE A 190 4.70 -5.96 22.40
N GLU A 191 5.10 -5.41 21.27
CA GLU A 191 6.48 -4.98 21.05
C GLU A 191 6.55 -3.46 21.01
N GLN A 192 7.33 -2.91 21.92
CA GLN A 192 7.61 -1.50 21.99
C GLN A 192 8.64 -1.10 20.92
N VAL A 193 8.43 0.06 20.31
CA VAL A 193 9.42 0.66 19.40
C VAL A 193 10.34 1.57 20.24
N PRO A 194 11.66 1.37 20.20
CA PRO A 194 12.59 2.26 20.90
C PRO A 194 12.50 3.71 20.41
N GLU A 195 12.71 4.66 21.31
CA GLU A 195 12.72 6.10 21.00
C GLU A 195 13.70 6.44 19.87
N GLU A 196 14.87 5.81 19.87
CA GLU A 196 15.92 6.03 18.86
C GLU A 196 15.50 5.54 17.46
N GLU A 197 14.72 4.46 17.38
CA GLU A 197 14.17 3.97 16.11
C GLU A 197 13.09 4.94 15.57
N LEU A 198 12.23 5.45 16.46
CA LEU A 198 11.23 6.45 16.09
C LEU A 198 11.87 7.77 15.65
N GLU A 199 12.91 8.24 16.34
CA GLU A 199 13.61 9.48 15.99
C GLU A 199 14.32 9.34 14.64
N ALA A 200 15.00 8.21 14.40
CA ALA A 200 15.63 7.93 13.12
C ALA A 200 14.60 7.92 11.98
N PHE A 201 13.44 7.27 12.19
CA PHE A 201 12.36 7.23 11.22
C PHE A 201 11.82 8.63 10.89
N TYR A 202 11.45 9.43 11.89
CA TYR A 202 10.88 10.76 11.65
C TYR A 202 11.90 11.77 11.13
N THR A 203 13.18 11.60 11.47
CA THR A 203 14.26 12.38 10.86
C THR A 203 14.37 12.06 9.37
N GLU A 204 14.40 10.79 8.99
CA GLU A 204 14.46 10.38 7.58
C GLU A 204 13.21 10.87 6.82
N ALA A 205 12.02 10.69 7.39
CA ALA A 205 10.77 11.21 6.84
C ALA A 205 10.88 12.72 6.62
N SER A 206 11.27 13.51 7.62
CA SER A 206 11.38 14.97 7.47
C SER A 206 12.34 15.40 6.36
N GLN A 207 13.45 14.66 6.17
CA GLN A 207 14.40 14.92 5.10
C GLN A 207 13.85 14.56 3.72
N GLN A 208 13.02 13.51 3.62
CA GLN A 208 12.31 13.19 2.38
C GLN A 208 11.34 14.32 2.00
N TYR A 209 10.62 14.87 2.99
CA TYR A 209 9.72 15.99 2.75
C TYR A 209 10.48 17.25 2.32
N GLU A 210 11.59 17.56 2.98
CA GLU A 210 12.44 18.70 2.62
C GLU A 210 12.95 18.60 1.18
N ARG A 211 13.47 17.43 0.78
CA ARG A 211 13.93 17.20 -0.60
C ARG A 211 12.81 17.39 -1.60
N GLN A 212 11.61 16.91 -1.28
CA GLN A 212 10.45 17.04 -2.15
C GLN A 212 10.00 18.51 -2.27
N TYR A 213 9.91 19.24 -1.15
CA TYR A 213 9.54 20.65 -1.16
C TYR A 213 10.54 21.47 -1.98
N ARG A 214 11.85 21.33 -1.72
CA ARG A 214 12.92 22.03 -2.46
C ARG A 214 12.92 21.74 -3.96
N ALA A 215 12.36 20.62 -4.40
CA ALA A 215 12.23 20.31 -5.83
C ALA A 215 11.03 21.02 -6.50
N THR A 216 10.10 21.59 -5.72
CA THR A 216 8.86 22.22 -6.20
C THR A 216 8.85 23.76 -6.12
N VAL A 217 9.68 24.35 -5.26
CA VAL A 217 9.85 25.82 -5.17
C VAL A 217 11.07 26.27 -5.99
N GLU A 218 10.90 27.33 -6.78
CA GLU A 218 11.98 27.92 -7.60
C GLU A 218 12.93 28.81 -6.77
N ASP A 219 12.47 29.32 -5.63
CA ASP A 219 13.21 30.22 -4.75
C ASP A 219 13.63 29.56 -3.42
N ASP A 220 14.74 30.07 -2.87
CA ASP A 220 15.34 29.68 -1.58
C ASP A 220 14.49 30.16 -0.39
N HIS A 221 13.22 29.74 -0.33
CA HIS A 221 12.38 29.96 0.84
C HIS A 221 13.01 29.25 2.04
N PRO A 222 13.43 29.98 3.10
CA PRO A 222 14.03 29.37 4.26
C PRO A 222 12.95 28.68 5.08
N VAL A 223 12.63 27.42 4.74
CA VAL A 223 11.94 26.53 5.68
C VAL A 223 13.01 26.03 6.64
N SER A 224 13.03 26.59 7.84
CA SER A 224 14.15 26.44 8.76
C SER A 224 14.23 25.08 9.45
N ASP A 225 13.12 24.33 9.56
CA ASP A 225 13.12 23.01 10.18
C ASP A 225 11.88 22.15 9.81
N PHE A 226 12.04 21.16 8.91
CA PHE A 226 11.00 20.18 8.60
C PHE A 226 10.73 19.21 9.75
N ARG A 227 11.73 18.93 10.60
CA ARG A 227 11.61 17.97 11.70
C ARG A 227 10.59 18.45 12.74
N ALA A 228 10.43 19.77 12.91
CA ALA A 228 9.43 20.38 13.79
C ALA A 228 7.96 20.16 13.38
N MET A 229 7.69 19.65 12.17
CA MET A 229 6.34 19.26 11.73
C MET A 229 5.94 17.87 12.20
N PHE A 230 6.90 17.06 12.64
CA PHE A 230 6.73 15.69 13.12
C PHE A 230 6.69 15.63 14.66
N PRO A 231 6.31 14.50 15.27
CA PRO A 231 6.22 14.38 16.73
C PRO A 231 7.52 14.81 17.45
N SER A 232 7.37 15.56 18.54
CA SER A 232 8.51 16.09 19.29
C SER A 232 9.24 14.98 20.06
N GLN A 233 10.45 15.26 20.55
CA GLN A 233 11.18 14.31 21.42
C GLN A 233 10.35 13.87 22.64
N LYS A 234 9.52 14.78 23.17
CA LYS A 234 8.62 14.48 24.29
C LYS A 234 7.55 13.46 23.88
N ASP A 235 7.00 13.60 22.68
CA ASP A 235 6.00 12.69 22.14
C ASP A 235 6.62 11.31 21.86
N LEU A 236 7.82 11.28 21.30
CA LEU A 236 8.55 10.02 21.07
C LEU A 236 8.89 9.29 22.37
N LYS A 237 9.32 10.02 23.40
CA LYS A 237 9.52 9.47 24.75
C LYS A 237 8.24 8.86 25.31
N ALA A 238 7.11 9.54 25.13
CA ALA A 238 5.82 9.03 25.60
C ALA A 238 5.43 7.74 24.86
N LEU A 239 5.61 7.69 23.53
CA LEU A 239 5.37 6.49 22.72
C LEU A 239 6.30 5.33 23.11
N ALA A 240 7.60 5.61 23.24
CA ALA A 240 8.62 4.65 23.62
C ALA A 240 8.55 4.23 25.10
N SER A 241 7.68 4.85 25.90
CA SER A 241 7.41 4.48 27.30
C SER A 241 6.04 3.85 27.50
N LEU A 242 5.28 3.57 26.44
CA LEU A 242 3.97 2.92 26.53
C LEU A 242 4.09 1.55 27.22
N GLU A 243 3.39 1.38 28.33
CA GLU A 243 3.29 0.08 28.99
C GLU A 243 2.59 -0.93 28.08
N PRO A 244 3.01 -2.22 28.09
CA PRO A 244 2.34 -3.26 27.32
C PRO A 244 0.85 -3.35 27.63
N PHE A 245 0.03 -3.34 26.59
CA PHE A 245 -1.43 -3.38 26.69
C PHE A 245 -2.01 -4.49 25.81
N ALA A 246 -3.23 -4.91 26.14
CA ALA A 246 -3.96 -5.90 25.35
C ALA A 246 -4.96 -5.22 24.42
N VAL A 247 -5.26 -5.86 23.29
CA VAL A 247 -6.32 -5.44 22.37
C VAL A 247 -7.27 -6.59 22.13
N LYS A 248 -8.57 -6.31 22.26
CA LYS A 248 -9.64 -7.22 21.88
C LYS A 248 -10.51 -6.54 20.83
N GLY A 249 -11.15 -7.33 19.99
CA GLY A 249 -12.07 -6.76 19.02
C GLY A 249 -12.75 -7.81 18.17
N GLN A 250 -13.82 -7.38 17.52
CA GLN A 250 -14.61 -8.18 16.60
C GLN A 250 -15.06 -7.30 15.45
N PHE A 251 -15.02 -7.84 14.24
CA PHE A 251 -15.52 -7.19 13.03
C PHE A 251 -16.13 -8.26 12.15
N ARG A 252 -17.34 -8.05 11.67
CA ARG A 252 -18.00 -8.92 10.69
C ARG A 252 -18.23 -8.14 9.40
N PHE A 253 -17.94 -8.76 8.27
CA PHE A 253 -18.18 -8.18 6.94
C PHE A 253 -18.60 -9.29 5.99
N SER A 254 -19.90 -9.56 6.01
CA SER A 254 -20.53 -10.69 5.32
C SER A 254 -20.09 -10.82 3.86
N ALA A 255 -19.64 -12.01 3.45
CA ALA A 255 -19.13 -12.29 2.10
C ALA A 255 -20.11 -11.90 0.96
N GLY A 256 -21.42 -12.01 1.20
CA GLY A 256 -22.46 -11.62 0.23
C GLY A 256 -22.62 -10.11 0.01
N LEU A 257 -22.06 -9.27 0.89
CA LEU A 257 -22.09 -7.81 0.82
C LEU A 257 -20.77 -7.21 0.36
N GLN A 258 -19.77 -8.04 0.09
CA GLN A 258 -18.47 -7.60 -0.40
C GLN A 258 -18.54 -7.25 -1.88
N THR A 259 -17.75 -6.26 -2.26
CA THR A 259 -17.48 -5.92 -3.66
C THR A 259 -16.12 -6.48 -4.05
N PRO A 260 -16.04 -7.72 -4.56
CA PRO A 260 -14.77 -8.30 -4.95
C PRO A 260 -14.22 -7.63 -6.20
N LEU A 261 -12.89 -7.64 -6.33
CA LEU A 261 -12.26 -7.30 -7.60
C LEU A 261 -12.66 -8.33 -8.67
N PRO A 262 -13.20 -7.93 -9.84
CA PRO A 262 -13.42 -8.81 -10.97
C PRO A 262 -12.10 -9.43 -11.44
N THR A 263 -12.10 -10.75 -11.59
CA THR A 263 -10.93 -11.49 -12.09
C THR A 263 -11.29 -12.30 -13.33
N SER A 264 -10.29 -12.57 -14.15
CA SER A 264 -10.37 -13.43 -15.31
C SER A 264 -9.05 -14.17 -15.50
N ARG A 265 -8.97 -15.10 -16.47
CA ARG A 265 -7.69 -15.72 -16.83
C ARG A 265 -6.64 -14.68 -17.23
N LEU A 266 -7.01 -13.64 -17.96
CA LEU A 266 -6.04 -12.61 -18.38
C LEU A 266 -5.70 -11.64 -17.24
N TYR A 267 -6.64 -11.41 -16.33
CA TYR A 267 -6.50 -10.50 -15.19
C TYR A 267 -6.85 -11.24 -13.89
N PRO A 268 -5.94 -12.11 -13.40
CA PRO A 268 -6.22 -12.98 -12.25
C PRO A 268 -6.29 -12.23 -10.91
N SER A 269 -5.69 -11.05 -10.82
CA SER A 269 -5.69 -10.15 -9.66
C SER A 269 -5.64 -8.68 -10.11
N ILE A 270 -5.51 -7.76 -9.15
CA ILE A 270 -5.33 -6.32 -9.41
C ILE A 270 -4.10 -6.03 -10.27
N MET A 271 -3.08 -6.89 -10.22
CA MET A 271 -1.87 -6.80 -11.04
C MET A 271 -2.12 -7.13 -12.51
N GLY A 272 -3.33 -7.60 -12.87
CA GLY A 272 -3.65 -7.98 -14.24
C GLY A 272 -2.68 -9.05 -14.77
N PHE A 273 -2.22 -8.91 -16.01
CA PHE A 273 -1.28 -9.89 -16.58
C PHE A 273 0.10 -9.87 -15.91
N THR A 274 0.45 -8.83 -15.13
CA THR A 274 1.76 -8.79 -14.47
C THR A 274 1.83 -9.75 -13.28
N ALA A 275 0.69 -10.28 -12.80
CA ALA A 275 0.63 -11.37 -11.82
C ALA A 275 1.36 -12.65 -12.29
N TYR A 276 1.56 -12.81 -13.60
CA TYR A 276 2.29 -13.93 -14.18
C TYR A 276 3.82 -13.75 -14.16
N LEU A 277 4.31 -12.56 -13.79
CA LEU A 277 5.74 -12.27 -13.75
C LEU A 277 6.37 -12.85 -12.48
N PRO A 278 7.37 -13.73 -12.58
CA PRO A 278 7.86 -14.52 -11.43
C PRO A 278 8.92 -13.80 -10.58
N PHE A 279 9.27 -12.56 -10.91
CA PHE A 279 10.43 -11.85 -10.35
C PHE A 279 10.08 -10.54 -9.65
N LEU A 280 8.79 -10.26 -9.45
CA LEU A 280 8.36 -9.08 -8.70
C LEU A 280 8.72 -9.23 -7.22
N GLU A 281 9.36 -8.22 -6.65
CA GLU A 281 9.75 -8.18 -5.24
C GLU A 281 8.55 -8.09 -4.30
N CYS A 282 7.46 -7.47 -4.78
CA CYS A 282 6.18 -7.34 -4.12
C CYS A 282 5.08 -7.70 -5.10
N ASN A 283 4.17 -8.56 -4.67
CA ASN A 283 2.93 -8.87 -5.35
C ASN A 283 1.78 -8.31 -4.53
N HIS A 284 0.73 -7.91 -5.22
CA HIS A 284 -0.40 -7.18 -4.66
C HIS A 284 -1.72 -7.88 -5.02
N GLY A 285 -2.67 -7.89 -4.10
CA GLY A 285 -3.97 -8.53 -4.26
C GLY A 285 -5.07 -7.76 -3.55
N VAL A 286 -6.24 -7.65 -4.19
CA VAL A 286 -7.42 -6.99 -3.59
C VAL A 286 -8.52 -8.03 -3.41
N ALA A 287 -9.03 -8.16 -2.19
CA ALA A 287 -10.13 -9.06 -1.87
C ALA A 287 -11.47 -8.37 -2.07
N SER A 288 -11.60 -7.18 -1.49
CA SER A 288 -12.84 -6.43 -1.42
C SER A 288 -12.54 -4.94 -1.52
N LEU A 289 -13.14 -4.30 -2.52
CA LEU A 289 -13.09 -2.85 -2.73
C LEU A 289 -13.97 -2.09 -1.73
N HIS A 290 -15.08 -2.73 -1.32
CA HIS A 290 -16.03 -2.16 -0.37
C HIS A 290 -16.84 -3.26 0.29
N HIS A 291 -17.06 -3.16 1.60
CA HIS A 291 -18.04 -3.95 2.35
C HIS A 291 -18.53 -3.18 3.58
N PRO A 292 -19.77 -3.35 4.02
CA PRO A 292 -20.23 -2.81 5.30
C PRO A 292 -19.59 -3.57 6.47
N ILE A 293 -19.40 -2.86 7.58
CA ILE A 293 -18.94 -3.42 8.85
C ILE A 293 -20.15 -3.62 9.77
N GLU A 294 -20.23 -4.82 10.32
CA GLU A 294 -21.22 -5.27 11.30
C GLU A 294 -20.49 -5.77 12.55
N ASP A 295 -21.10 -5.58 13.72
CA ASP A 295 -20.55 -5.99 15.02
C ASP A 295 -19.11 -5.48 15.24
N GLY A 296 -18.83 -4.25 14.79
CA GLY A 296 -17.50 -3.66 14.76
C GLY A 296 -17.14 -3.03 16.10
N LEU A 297 -16.31 -3.71 16.90
CA LEU A 297 -15.84 -3.22 18.19
C LEU A 297 -14.35 -3.48 18.36
N ILE A 298 -13.62 -2.50 18.89
CA ILE A 298 -12.25 -2.68 19.38
C ILE A 298 -12.11 -2.07 20.77
N SER A 299 -11.43 -2.79 21.65
CA SER A 299 -11.19 -2.40 23.04
C SER A 299 -9.69 -2.53 23.34
N VAL A 300 -9.10 -1.42 23.79
CA VAL A 300 -7.73 -1.36 24.33
C VAL A 300 -7.82 -1.52 25.84
N VAL A 301 -7.06 -2.47 26.40
CA VAL A 301 -7.00 -2.72 27.85
C VAL A 301 -5.58 -2.46 28.34
N THR A 302 -5.40 -1.37 29.10
CA THR A 302 -4.09 -0.97 29.63
C THR A 302 -3.62 -1.88 30.77
N ALA A 303 -2.36 -1.75 31.18
CA ALA A 303 -1.83 -2.50 32.32
C ALA A 303 -2.55 -2.18 33.65
N SER A 304 -3.07 -0.95 33.80
CA SER A 304 -3.91 -0.54 34.94
C SER A 304 -5.33 -1.11 34.90
N GLY A 305 -5.73 -1.78 33.82
CA GLY A 305 -7.07 -2.31 33.62
C GLY A 305 -8.08 -1.30 33.07
N ALA A 306 -7.64 -0.10 32.69
CA ALA A 306 -8.49 0.87 32.01
C ALA A 306 -8.84 0.37 30.60
N ILE A 307 -10.09 0.57 30.19
CA ILE A 307 -10.61 0.13 28.89
C ILE A 307 -10.99 1.36 28.07
N THR A 308 -10.54 1.42 26.83
CA THR A 308 -10.98 2.42 25.85
C THR A 308 -11.48 1.71 24.60
N GLU A 309 -12.65 2.11 24.10
CA GLU A 309 -13.34 1.41 23.03
C GLU A 309 -13.67 2.33 21.85
N SER A 310 -13.73 1.73 20.66
CA SER A 310 -14.28 2.35 19.45
C SER A 310 -15.25 1.39 18.76
N VAL A 311 -16.40 1.93 18.36
CA VAL A 311 -17.45 1.20 17.63
C VAL A 311 -17.46 1.62 16.17
N PHE A 312 -17.39 0.63 15.28
CA PHE A 312 -17.32 0.77 13.82
C PHE A 312 -18.59 0.32 13.09
N ASP A 313 -19.68 0.04 13.82
CA ASP A 313 -20.99 -0.23 13.20
C ASP A 313 -21.44 0.95 12.32
N GLY A 314 -21.96 0.62 11.14
CA GLY A 314 -22.28 1.60 10.10
C GLY A 314 -21.06 2.11 9.32
N GLY A 315 -19.86 1.64 9.68
CA GLY A 315 -18.65 1.83 8.90
C GLY A 315 -18.56 0.89 7.70
N VAL A 316 -17.49 1.08 6.93
CA VAL A 316 -17.18 0.32 5.72
C VAL A 316 -15.73 -0.13 5.74
N GLY A 317 -15.42 -1.16 4.98
CA GLY A 317 -14.08 -1.72 4.91
C GLY A 317 -13.59 -2.05 3.51
N TYR A 318 -12.27 -2.17 3.44
CA TYR A 318 -11.47 -2.48 2.27
C TYR A 318 -10.42 -3.53 2.65
N THR A 319 -10.14 -4.47 1.76
CA THR A 319 -9.19 -5.54 2.05
C THR A 319 -8.26 -5.80 0.88
N GLU A 320 -6.97 -5.71 1.14
CA GLU A 320 -5.90 -6.06 0.23
C GLU A 320 -4.83 -6.94 0.92
N LYS A 321 -3.85 -7.37 0.14
CA LYS A 321 -2.75 -8.20 0.60
C LYS A 321 -1.49 -7.93 -0.22
N ASP A 322 -0.36 -7.87 0.46
CA ASP A 322 0.95 -7.87 -0.14
C ASP A 322 1.77 -9.09 0.26
N TRP A 323 2.58 -9.58 -0.68
CA TRP A 323 3.53 -10.67 -0.40
C TRP A 323 4.73 -10.64 -1.33
N GLY A 324 5.86 -11.14 -0.84
CA GLY A 324 7.08 -11.24 -1.62
C GLY A 324 8.32 -11.16 -0.76
N ILE A 325 9.31 -10.43 -1.25
CA ILE A 325 10.63 -10.24 -0.64
C ILE A 325 10.71 -8.87 0.03
N ASN A 326 10.27 -7.81 -0.65
CA ASN A 326 10.33 -6.45 -0.15
C ASN A 326 9.30 -5.55 -0.83
N PHE A 327 8.97 -4.41 -0.22
CA PHE A 327 8.26 -3.34 -0.93
C PHE A 327 9.16 -2.64 -1.97
N PRO A 328 8.55 -1.98 -2.97
CA PRO A 328 9.24 -1.03 -3.85
C PRO A 328 10.06 -0.01 -3.08
N SER A 329 11.13 0.52 -3.67
CA SER A 329 11.94 1.58 -3.03
C SER A 329 11.24 2.95 -3.00
N THR A 330 10.29 3.14 -3.92
CA THR A 330 9.51 4.37 -4.08
C THR A 330 8.09 3.99 -4.45
N TRP A 331 7.10 4.51 -3.73
CA TRP A 331 5.70 4.35 -4.08
C TRP A 331 4.80 5.47 -3.54
N ILE A 332 3.64 5.58 -4.17
CA ILE A 332 2.47 6.30 -3.67
C ILE A 332 1.33 5.27 -3.61
N TRP A 333 0.76 5.05 -2.44
CA TRP A 333 -0.44 4.25 -2.28
C TRP A 333 -1.56 5.13 -1.75
N GLY A 334 -2.77 4.93 -2.25
CA GLY A 334 -3.94 5.64 -1.76
C GLY A 334 -5.21 4.83 -1.97
N GLN A 335 -6.10 4.89 -0.98
CA GLN A 335 -7.36 4.15 -1.04
C GLN A 335 -8.48 4.94 -0.41
N THR A 336 -9.66 4.95 -1.04
CA THR A 336 -10.89 5.44 -0.42
C THR A 336 -12.11 4.66 -0.88
N ASN A 337 -13.09 4.51 0.00
CA ASN A 337 -14.35 3.80 -0.26
C ASN A 337 -15.54 4.39 0.53
N ILE A 338 -15.38 5.62 1.03
CA ILE A 338 -16.46 6.46 1.55
C ILE A 338 -16.56 7.64 0.61
N PHE A 339 -17.66 7.73 -0.12
CA PHE A 339 -17.96 8.77 -1.08
C PHE A 339 -19.33 9.35 -0.74
N GLU A 340 -19.44 10.67 -0.73
CA GLU A 340 -20.67 11.37 -0.29
C GLU A 340 -21.81 11.17 -1.29
N LYS A 341 -21.54 11.37 -2.59
CA LYS A 341 -22.56 11.29 -3.65
C LYS A 341 -22.68 9.89 -4.25
N ALA A 342 -21.61 9.09 -4.21
CA ALA A 342 -21.56 7.75 -4.80
C ALA A 342 -21.26 6.65 -3.75
N PRO A 343 -22.11 6.46 -2.72
CA PRO A 343 -21.86 5.49 -1.65
C PRO A 343 -21.68 4.06 -2.20
N GLY A 344 -20.81 3.28 -1.56
CA GLY A 344 -20.42 1.94 -2.02
C GLY A 344 -19.33 1.93 -3.10
N SER A 345 -18.98 3.08 -3.68
CA SER A 345 -17.91 3.21 -4.66
C SER A 345 -16.54 3.11 -3.99
N SER A 346 -15.50 2.80 -4.76
CA SER A 346 -14.13 2.72 -4.23
C SER A 346 -13.10 3.15 -5.26
N LEU A 347 -12.06 3.84 -4.79
CA LEU A 347 -10.86 4.19 -5.53
C LEU A 347 -9.64 3.54 -4.86
N LEU A 348 -8.79 2.92 -5.68
CA LEU A 348 -7.48 2.42 -5.29
C LEU A 348 -6.43 2.99 -6.23
N LEU A 349 -5.32 3.47 -5.67
CA LEU A 349 -4.14 3.96 -6.35
C LEU A 349 -2.90 3.26 -5.77
N SER A 350 -2.07 2.72 -6.66
CA SER A 350 -0.70 2.35 -6.34
C SER A 350 0.18 2.75 -7.52
N VAL A 351 1.11 3.68 -7.28
CA VAL A 351 2.15 4.09 -8.22
C VAL A 351 3.48 3.68 -7.62
N ALA A 352 4.26 2.86 -8.30
CA ALA A 352 5.46 2.29 -7.70
C ALA A 352 6.64 2.20 -8.66
N SER A 353 7.85 2.20 -8.12
CA SER A 353 9.07 1.86 -8.84
C SER A 353 9.24 0.34 -8.87
N ILE A 354 8.99 -0.29 -10.03
CA ILE A 354 9.09 -1.75 -10.17
C ILE A 354 10.48 -2.11 -10.71
N PRO A 355 11.28 -2.93 -10.01
CA PRO A 355 12.54 -3.41 -10.54
C PRO A 355 12.29 -4.39 -11.70
N VAL A 356 12.90 -4.12 -12.85
CA VAL A 356 12.88 -4.98 -14.04
C VAL A 356 13.90 -6.12 -13.90
N LEU A 357 14.96 -5.87 -13.14
CA LEU A 357 15.98 -6.85 -12.81
C LEU A 357 15.71 -7.41 -11.42
N GLY A 358 15.99 -8.70 -11.21
CA GLY A 358 15.83 -9.34 -9.91
C GLY A 358 16.64 -8.59 -8.83
N PRO A 359 16.26 -8.72 -7.55
CA PRO A 359 16.82 -7.92 -6.45
C PRO A 359 18.35 -7.93 -6.43
N ASP A 360 18.98 -9.10 -6.57
CA ASP A 360 20.44 -9.26 -6.54
C ASP A 360 21.16 -8.49 -7.66
N VAL A 361 20.56 -8.44 -8.86
CA VAL A 361 21.14 -7.75 -10.03
C VAL A 361 20.91 -6.25 -9.91
N SER A 362 19.71 -5.84 -9.50
CA SER A 362 19.40 -4.42 -9.24
C SER A 362 20.34 -3.85 -8.18
N GLU A 363 20.61 -4.62 -7.13
CA GLU A 363 21.58 -4.28 -6.08
C GLU A 363 23.00 -4.17 -6.64
N TRP A 364 23.48 -5.19 -7.36
CA TRP A 364 24.79 -5.15 -8.00
C TRP A 364 24.98 -3.94 -8.91
N VAL A 365 23.98 -3.59 -9.73
CA VAL A 365 23.99 -2.41 -10.60
C VAL A 365 24.02 -1.14 -9.76
N SER A 366 23.21 -1.04 -8.71
CA SER A 366 23.21 0.13 -7.82
C SER A 366 24.57 0.35 -7.14
N THR A 367 25.26 -0.73 -6.77
CA THR A 367 26.57 -0.68 -6.10
C THR A 367 27.72 -0.38 -7.08
N HIS A 368 27.76 -1.03 -8.24
CA HIS A 368 28.92 -0.97 -9.15
C HIS A 368 28.74 0.03 -10.29
N LEU A 369 27.49 0.33 -10.67
CA LEU A 369 27.14 1.19 -11.80
C LEU A 369 25.98 2.15 -11.41
N PRO A 370 26.16 3.01 -10.38
CA PRO A 370 25.07 3.82 -9.81
C PRO A 370 24.38 4.72 -10.83
N ILE A 371 25.11 5.17 -11.88
CA ILE A 371 24.55 5.98 -12.98
C ILE A 371 23.46 5.23 -13.78
N LEU A 372 23.50 3.90 -13.80
CA LEU A 372 22.55 3.03 -14.50
C LEU A 372 21.41 2.53 -13.61
N SER A 373 21.47 2.75 -12.29
CA SER A 373 20.44 2.31 -11.34
C SER A 373 19.03 2.82 -11.70
N SER A 374 18.93 4.03 -12.24
CA SER A 374 17.65 4.61 -12.66
C SER A 374 16.99 3.88 -13.85
N LEU A 375 17.74 3.03 -14.56
CA LEU A 375 17.29 2.22 -15.70
C LEU A 375 16.88 0.80 -15.29
N THR A 376 17.17 0.37 -14.06
CA THR A 376 16.78 -0.96 -13.57
C THR A 376 15.32 -1.02 -13.16
N ASN A 377 14.64 0.12 -13.09
CA ASN A 377 13.28 0.24 -12.60
C ASN A 377 12.36 0.90 -13.63
N VAL A 378 11.12 0.44 -13.69
CA VAL A 378 10.05 1.00 -14.51
C VAL A 378 8.91 1.48 -13.62
N PRO A 379 8.22 2.56 -14.00
CA PRO A 379 7.05 3.01 -13.26
C PRO A 379 5.88 2.02 -13.45
N GLY A 380 5.36 1.52 -12.35
CA GLY A 380 4.13 0.74 -12.26
C GLY A 380 2.95 1.60 -11.86
N LEU A 381 1.76 1.27 -12.37
CA LEU A 381 0.50 1.91 -12.00
C LEU A 381 -0.58 0.85 -11.86
N LEU A 382 -1.19 0.78 -10.68
CA LEU A 382 -2.45 0.11 -10.44
C LEU A 382 -3.45 1.19 -10.02
N LEU A 383 -4.46 1.43 -10.84
CA LEU A 383 -5.46 2.45 -10.56
C LEU A 383 -6.83 1.96 -11.02
N VAL A 384 -7.74 1.81 -10.06
CA VAL A 384 -9.11 1.38 -10.33
C VAL A 384 -10.10 2.27 -9.59
N TYR A 385 -11.19 2.61 -10.26
CA TYR A 385 -12.37 3.20 -9.66
C TYR A 385 -13.57 2.29 -9.91
N TYR A 386 -14.22 1.82 -8.85
CA TYR A 386 -15.46 1.08 -8.90
C TYR A 386 -16.62 2.03 -8.60
N HIS A 387 -17.53 2.16 -9.55
CA HIS A 387 -18.75 2.95 -9.39
C HIS A 387 -19.92 2.03 -9.02
N ALA A 388 -20.41 2.15 -7.78
CA ALA A 388 -21.36 1.20 -7.22
C ALA A 388 -22.74 1.22 -7.89
N SER A 389 -23.25 2.41 -8.22
CA SER A 389 -24.59 2.57 -8.80
C SER A 389 -24.74 1.85 -10.15
N THR A 390 -23.68 1.87 -10.98
CA THR A 390 -23.65 1.20 -12.28
C THR A 390 -22.87 -0.12 -12.25
N LYS A 391 -22.36 -0.54 -11.09
CA LYS A 391 -21.50 -1.73 -10.90
C LYS A 391 -20.35 -1.81 -11.91
N THR A 392 -19.77 -0.65 -12.23
CA THR A 392 -18.78 -0.52 -13.32
C THR A 392 -17.38 -0.35 -12.75
N MET A 393 -16.42 -1.07 -13.31
CA MET A 393 -15.01 -0.93 -12.99
C MET A 393 -14.27 -0.16 -14.07
N TYR A 394 -13.79 1.02 -13.71
CA TYR A 394 -12.89 1.82 -14.54
C TYR A 394 -11.45 1.49 -14.16
N ASN A 395 -10.69 0.90 -15.09
CA ASN A 395 -9.32 0.46 -14.85
C ASN A 395 -8.34 1.31 -15.69
N PHE A 396 -7.44 1.99 -14.99
CA PHE A 396 -6.43 2.89 -15.52
C PHE A 396 -5.01 2.36 -15.31
N SER A 397 -4.87 1.09 -14.90
CA SER A 397 -3.58 0.47 -14.61
C SER A 397 -2.68 0.39 -15.85
N SER A 398 -1.36 0.42 -15.66
CA SER A 398 -0.38 0.47 -16.77
C SER A 398 -0.42 -0.75 -17.70
N TYR A 399 -0.99 -1.87 -17.26
CA TYR A 399 -1.21 -3.05 -18.08
C TYR A 399 -2.42 -2.94 -19.03
N ILE A 400 -3.25 -1.91 -18.90
CA ILE A 400 -4.34 -1.61 -19.83
C ILE A 400 -3.79 -0.77 -20.97
N PHE A 401 -3.84 -1.29 -22.20
CA PHE A 401 -3.19 -0.69 -23.37
C PHE A 401 -3.58 0.76 -23.66
N ALA A 402 -4.83 1.14 -23.39
CA ALA A 402 -5.33 2.49 -23.63
C ALA A 402 -5.22 3.40 -22.40
N ALA A 403 -4.78 2.86 -21.25
CA ALA A 403 -4.67 3.63 -20.04
C ALA A 403 -3.37 4.43 -19.99
N ARG A 404 -3.44 5.60 -19.40
CA ARG A 404 -2.28 6.46 -19.14
C ARG A 404 -2.55 7.32 -17.90
N LEU A 405 -1.48 7.56 -17.16
CA LEU A 405 -1.43 8.55 -16.08
C LEU A 405 -0.69 9.77 -16.59
N GLU A 406 -1.23 10.93 -16.28
CA GLU A 406 -0.76 12.23 -16.70
C GLU A 406 -0.69 13.16 -15.50
N ASN A 407 0.30 14.05 -15.51
CA ASN A 407 0.41 15.14 -14.54
C ASN A 407 0.42 14.65 -13.07
N LEU A 408 1.07 13.51 -12.80
CA LEU A 408 1.32 13.10 -11.42
C LEU A 408 2.20 14.16 -10.74
N LYS A 409 1.66 14.78 -9.71
CA LYS A 409 2.32 15.82 -8.92
C LYS A 409 2.07 15.60 -7.44
N VAL A 410 3.09 15.83 -6.64
CA VAL A 410 2.98 15.84 -5.19
C VAL A 410 3.53 17.16 -4.66
N THR A 411 2.61 18.01 -4.21
CA THR A 411 2.91 19.36 -3.73
C THR A 411 2.79 19.44 -2.22
N MET A 412 3.42 20.46 -1.64
CA MET A 412 3.32 20.75 -0.21
C MET A 412 2.92 22.20 0.02
N ASP A 413 2.00 22.39 0.96
CA ASP A 413 1.69 23.67 1.57
C ASP A 413 2.22 23.62 3.01
N ILE A 414 3.39 24.23 3.22
CA ILE A 414 4.09 24.18 4.51
C ILE A 414 3.36 24.99 5.58
N GLU A 415 2.73 26.11 5.22
CA GLU A 415 1.98 26.94 6.16
C GLU A 415 0.76 26.19 6.71
N ARG A 416 0.07 25.44 5.85
CA ARG A 416 -1.08 24.61 6.25
C ARG A 416 -0.71 23.21 6.70
N ARG A 417 0.57 22.83 6.61
CA ARG A 417 1.07 21.47 6.85
C ARG A 417 0.33 20.41 6.02
N LEU A 418 0.12 20.67 4.73
CA LEU A 418 -0.57 19.75 3.84
C LEU A 418 0.36 19.20 2.77
N GLN A 419 0.31 17.89 2.54
CA GLN A 419 0.87 17.25 1.36
C GLN A 419 -0.27 16.79 0.45
N THR A 420 -0.18 17.12 -0.84
CA THR A 420 -1.22 16.81 -1.82
C THR A 420 -0.64 16.01 -2.97
N VAL A 421 -1.20 14.82 -3.22
CA VAL A 421 -0.98 14.04 -4.45
C VAL A 421 -2.09 14.37 -5.43
N SER A 422 -1.76 14.81 -6.65
CA SER A 422 -2.73 15.06 -7.72
C SER A 422 -2.29 14.41 -9.03
N PHE A 423 -3.27 13.96 -9.82
CA PHE A 423 -3.03 13.41 -11.14
C PHE A 423 -4.31 13.40 -11.99
N THR A 424 -4.14 13.16 -13.29
CA THR A 424 -5.23 12.78 -14.19
C THR A 424 -4.88 11.46 -14.86
N ALA A 425 -5.82 10.52 -14.93
CA ALA A 425 -5.66 9.27 -15.65
C ALA A 425 -6.75 9.17 -16.72
N VAL A 426 -6.46 8.56 -17.85
CA VAL A 426 -7.48 8.28 -18.88
C VAL A 426 -7.45 6.82 -19.29
N THR A 427 -8.61 6.29 -19.69
CA THR A 427 -8.77 4.92 -20.19
C THR A 427 -9.99 4.84 -21.11
N LYS A 428 -10.22 3.69 -21.75
CA LYS A 428 -11.45 3.46 -22.52
C LYS A 428 -12.65 3.28 -21.60
N ASP A 429 -13.79 3.88 -21.96
CA ASP A 429 -15.02 3.68 -21.18
C ASP A 429 -15.45 2.20 -21.30
N PRO A 430 -15.50 1.43 -20.19
CA PRO A 430 -15.95 0.05 -20.22
C PRO A 430 -17.42 -0.10 -20.63
N GLN A 431 -18.24 0.96 -20.49
CA GLN A 431 -19.63 0.96 -20.92
C GLN A 431 -19.81 1.45 -22.38
N ASN A 432 -18.82 2.16 -22.94
CA ASN A 432 -18.84 2.65 -24.31
C ASN A 432 -17.42 2.69 -24.91
N GLY A 433 -16.98 1.60 -25.54
CA GLY A 433 -15.61 1.48 -26.07
C GLY A 433 -15.20 2.53 -27.12
N GLN A 434 -16.15 3.28 -27.69
CA GLN A 434 -15.86 4.39 -28.60
C GLN A 434 -15.37 5.63 -27.83
N GLU A 435 -15.86 5.83 -26.61
CA GLU A 435 -15.49 6.93 -25.72
C GLU A 435 -14.19 6.66 -24.95
N THR A 436 -13.63 7.74 -24.42
CA THR A 436 -12.53 7.72 -23.47
C THR A 436 -13.01 8.43 -22.22
N VAL A 437 -12.72 7.89 -21.05
CA VAL A 437 -12.98 8.55 -19.77
C VAL A 437 -11.69 9.09 -19.18
N ALA A 438 -11.81 10.21 -18.48
CA ALA A 438 -10.75 10.80 -17.69
C ALA A 438 -11.16 10.83 -16.22
N LEU A 439 -10.19 10.51 -15.35
CA LEU A 439 -10.29 10.49 -13.90
C LEU A 439 -9.26 11.46 -13.34
N GLN A 440 -9.71 12.57 -12.78
CA GLN A 440 -8.89 13.50 -12.01
C GLN A 440 -9.02 13.18 -10.53
N VAL A 441 -7.90 13.15 -9.82
CA VAL A 441 -7.86 12.85 -8.38
C VAL A 441 -6.93 13.82 -7.68
N GLN A 442 -7.33 14.25 -6.50
CA GLN A 442 -6.51 14.98 -5.54
C GLN A 442 -6.66 14.33 -4.16
N MET A 443 -5.58 13.81 -3.60
CA MET A 443 -5.54 13.27 -2.25
C MET A 443 -4.69 14.17 -1.35
N THR A 444 -5.21 14.57 -0.20
CA THR A 444 -4.52 15.50 0.72
C THR A 444 -4.43 14.91 2.12
N ARG A 445 -3.24 14.94 2.71
CA ARG A 445 -2.94 14.56 4.10
C ARG A 445 -2.25 15.68 4.88
N GLU A 446 -2.36 15.63 6.19
CA GLU A 446 -1.61 16.51 7.10
C GLU A 446 -0.20 15.93 7.37
N ILE A 447 0.82 16.76 7.21
CA ILE A 447 2.24 16.40 7.36
C ILE A 447 2.54 16.08 8.83
N GLY A 448 3.25 14.99 9.09
CA GLY A 448 3.73 14.61 10.42
C GLY A 448 2.67 13.99 11.33
N THR A 449 1.47 13.75 10.80
CA THR A 449 0.38 13.05 11.52
C THR A 449 0.33 11.55 11.20
N GLY A 450 1.12 11.09 10.21
CA GLY A 450 1.13 9.70 9.84
C GLY A 450 1.76 8.81 10.90
N VAL A 451 1.29 7.58 10.94
CA VAL A 451 1.66 6.59 11.93
C VAL A 451 2.80 5.72 11.36
N PRO A 452 3.89 5.48 12.11
CA PRO A 452 4.98 4.63 11.64
C PRO A 452 4.49 3.19 11.47
N LEU A 453 4.44 2.72 10.23
CA LEU A 453 4.17 1.33 9.88
C LEU A 453 5.49 0.60 9.66
N ARG A 454 5.55 -0.65 10.13
CA ARG A 454 6.70 -1.52 9.92
C ARG A 454 6.57 -2.29 8.61
N ALA A 455 7.62 -2.24 7.82
CA ALA A 455 7.74 -2.93 6.55
C ALA A 455 9.02 -3.79 6.53
N PRO A 456 9.10 -4.81 5.66
CA PRO A 456 10.38 -5.46 5.39
C PRO A 456 11.42 -4.41 4.97
N SER A 457 12.61 -4.47 5.58
CA SER A 457 13.73 -3.62 5.22
C SER A 457 14.89 -4.47 4.71
N ARG A 458 15.38 -4.14 3.51
CA ARG A 458 16.57 -4.79 2.91
C ARG A 458 17.84 -4.51 3.69
N SER A 459 18.08 -3.25 4.03
CA SER A 459 19.27 -2.83 4.75
C SER A 459 19.29 -3.38 6.18
N GLN A 460 18.15 -3.34 6.87
CA GLN A 460 18.07 -3.75 8.27
C GLN A 460 17.73 -5.24 8.47
N ARG A 461 17.30 -5.95 7.42
CA ARG A 461 16.96 -7.39 7.44
C ARG A 461 15.97 -7.77 8.55
N ARG A 462 14.99 -6.90 8.76
CA ARG A 462 13.90 -7.04 9.73
C ARG A 462 12.67 -6.29 9.25
N MET A 463 11.55 -6.46 9.95
CA MET A 463 10.44 -5.52 9.90
C MET A 463 10.86 -4.25 10.66
N ALA A 464 11.00 -3.12 9.97
CA ALA A 464 11.44 -1.84 10.52
C ALA A 464 10.43 -0.74 10.20
N THR A 465 10.33 0.28 11.05
CA THR A 465 9.52 1.48 10.76
C THR A 465 10.05 2.15 9.49
N ALA A 466 9.23 2.18 8.44
CA ALA A 466 9.66 2.63 7.12
C ALA A 466 8.59 3.42 6.37
N VAL A 467 7.34 3.40 6.84
CA VAL A 467 6.21 3.99 6.14
C VAL A 467 5.48 4.94 7.07
N GLU A 468 5.33 6.19 6.63
CA GLU A 468 4.42 7.13 7.27
C GLU A 468 3.02 6.95 6.66
N GLU A 469 2.21 6.13 7.32
CA GLU A 469 0.85 5.79 6.87
C GLU A 469 -0.17 6.78 7.45
N THR A 470 -0.99 7.37 6.57
CA THR A 470 -2.10 8.23 6.95
C THR A 470 -3.40 7.48 6.76
N ILE A 471 -4.08 7.16 7.86
CA ILE A 471 -5.34 6.40 7.84
C ILE A 471 -6.53 7.26 7.37
N ILE A 472 -6.46 8.58 7.60
CA ILE A 472 -7.51 9.55 7.28
C ILE A 472 -6.91 10.72 6.50
N ALA A 473 -7.07 10.67 5.19
CA ALA A 473 -6.82 11.72 4.23
C ALA A 473 -8.15 12.12 3.54
N ASN A 474 -8.15 13.24 2.84
CA ASN A 474 -9.27 13.67 2.00
C ASN A 474 -8.96 13.32 0.53
N THR A 475 -9.96 12.89 -0.23
CA THR A 475 -9.84 12.67 -1.68
C THR A 475 -10.91 13.42 -2.43
N LYS A 476 -10.54 14.29 -3.37
CA LYS A 476 -11.47 14.81 -4.37
C LYS A 476 -11.27 14.07 -5.67
N MET A 477 -12.36 13.72 -6.35
CA MET A 477 -12.26 13.09 -7.66
C MET A 477 -13.34 13.52 -8.63
N LYS A 478 -12.99 13.45 -9.92
CA LYS A 478 -13.91 13.70 -11.03
C LYS A 478 -13.67 12.67 -12.13
N LEU A 479 -14.72 11.98 -12.55
CA LEU A 479 -14.73 11.05 -13.67
C LEU A 479 -15.68 11.57 -14.74
N TRP A 480 -15.22 11.71 -15.98
CA TRP A 480 -16.05 12.20 -17.08
C TRP A 480 -15.67 11.57 -18.42
N ARG A 481 -16.60 11.60 -19.38
CA ARG A 481 -16.34 11.22 -20.78
C ARG A 481 -15.70 12.38 -21.51
N MET A 482 -14.57 12.15 -22.16
CA MET A 482 -13.80 13.19 -22.83
C MET A 482 -14.46 13.69 -24.11
N GLY A 483 -15.16 12.83 -24.86
CA GLY A 483 -15.81 13.22 -26.12
C GLY A 483 -17.06 14.07 -25.88
N SER A 484 -17.94 13.61 -25.00
CA SER A 484 -19.21 14.29 -24.69
C SER A 484 -19.10 15.38 -23.62
N GLY A 485 -18.06 15.34 -22.76
CA GLY A 485 -17.96 16.20 -21.58
C GLY A 485 -18.87 15.79 -20.41
N GLU A 486 -19.60 14.68 -20.54
CA GLU A 486 -20.51 14.19 -19.51
C GLU A 486 -19.75 13.77 -18.25
N ILE A 487 -20.09 14.40 -17.12
CA ILE A 487 -19.59 14.04 -15.79
C ILE A 487 -20.33 12.78 -15.33
N ILE A 488 -19.58 11.70 -15.13
CA ILE A 488 -20.09 10.44 -14.57
C ILE A 488 -20.17 10.56 -13.06
N VAL A 489 -19.11 11.06 -12.42
CA VAL A 489 -19.02 11.28 -10.97
C VAL A 489 -18.14 12.51 -10.70
N GLU A 490 -18.54 13.32 -9.72
CA GLU A 490 -17.69 14.36 -9.12
C GLU A 490 -17.97 14.40 -7.62
N ASP A 491 -17.03 13.91 -6.83
CA ASP A 491 -17.29 13.54 -5.44
C ASP A 491 -16.07 13.78 -4.54
N GLU A 492 -16.34 13.83 -3.24
CA GLU A 492 -15.33 13.89 -2.19
C GLU A 492 -15.41 12.63 -1.33
N GLY A 493 -14.26 12.00 -1.13
CA GLY A 493 -14.08 10.87 -0.25
C GLY A 493 -13.39 11.28 1.05
N GLN A 494 -13.91 10.75 2.15
CA GLN A 494 -13.37 10.97 3.49
C GLN A 494 -12.77 9.67 4.04
N GLY A 495 -11.75 9.78 4.90
CA GLY A 495 -11.12 8.59 5.50
C GLY A 495 -10.25 7.82 4.51
N SER A 496 -9.60 8.53 3.59
CA SER A 496 -8.69 7.94 2.62
C SER A 496 -7.38 7.49 3.29
N GLY A 497 -6.80 6.39 2.81
CA GLY A 497 -5.46 5.96 3.17
C GLY A 497 -4.49 6.66 2.24
N LEU A 498 -3.32 7.07 2.72
CA LEU A 498 -2.33 7.72 1.86
C LEU A 498 -0.91 7.51 2.38
N GLU A 499 -0.10 6.89 1.53
CA GLU A 499 1.34 6.70 1.72
C GLU A 499 2.10 7.37 0.58
N VAL A 500 3.21 8.03 0.93
CA VAL A 500 4.15 8.64 -0.02
C VAL A 500 5.55 8.32 0.47
N VAL A 501 6.27 7.46 -0.25
CA VAL A 501 7.57 6.93 0.19
C VAL A 501 8.61 6.97 -0.93
N GLY A 502 9.84 7.37 -0.61
CA GLY A 502 11.01 7.29 -1.49
C GLY A 502 11.20 8.50 -2.42
N ASP A 503 11.86 8.29 -3.56
CA ASP A 503 12.15 9.35 -4.55
C ASP A 503 10.90 9.69 -5.41
N ILE A 504 10.00 10.50 -4.88
CA ILE A 504 8.78 10.92 -5.58
C ILE A 504 9.09 11.71 -6.86
N GLY A 505 10.15 12.51 -6.87
CA GLY A 505 10.57 13.24 -8.07
C GLY A 505 10.90 12.30 -9.24
N TRP A 506 11.45 11.11 -8.97
CA TRP A 506 11.65 10.07 -9.99
C TRP A 506 10.35 9.57 -10.60
N LEU A 507 9.31 9.39 -9.79
CA LEU A 507 7.97 9.00 -10.25
C LEU A 507 7.32 10.11 -11.08
N GLU A 508 7.31 11.34 -10.55
CA GLU A 508 6.74 12.49 -11.26
C GLU A 508 7.34 12.61 -12.66
N ARG A 509 8.68 12.65 -12.79
CA ARG A 509 9.38 12.80 -14.08
C ARG A 509 8.99 11.74 -15.12
N ARG A 510 8.57 10.56 -14.70
CA ARG A 510 8.19 9.44 -15.58
C ARG A 510 6.71 9.47 -16.00
N PHE A 511 5.89 10.21 -15.26
CA PHE A 511 4.47 10.45 -15.56
C PHE A 511 4.17 11.91 -15.94
N LEU A 512 5.21 12.73 -16.14
CA LEU A 512 5.11 14.00 -16.83
C LEU A 512 4.75 13.70 -18.29
N VAL A 513 3.56 14.09 -18.71
CA VAL A 513 3.31 14.27 -20.13
C VAL A 513 3.90 15.63 -20.48
N SER A 514 4.99 15.64 -21.25
CA SER A 514 5.38 16.82 -22.00
C SER A 514 4.19 17.22 -22.86
N SER A 515 3.61 18.39 -22.62
CA SER A 515 2.84 19.07 -23.66
C SER A 515 3.78 19.26 -24.85
N LEU A 516 3.68 18.37 -25.83
CA LEU A 516 4.24 18.51 -27.17
C LEU A 516 3.09 18.71 -28.14
#